data_AF-B7WQW3-F1
#
_entry.id   AF-B7WQW3-F1
#
_cell.length_a   1.000
_cell.length_b   1.000
_cell.length_c   1.000
_cell.angle_alpha   90.00
_cell.angle_beta   90.00
_cell.angle_gamma   90.00
#
_symmetry.space_group_name_H-M   'P 1'
#
loop_
_entity.id
_entity.type
_entity.pdbx_description
1 polymer ?
#
loop_
_entity_poly.entity_id
_entity_poly.type
_entity_poly.pdbx_seq_one_letter_code
_entity_poly.pdbx_strand_id
1 'polypeptide(L)' 'MKQRLRIYYTEVQKALMWDCWKVGDTLHEIGKLFDRPHTFIHTILSATGGIRPPARRRSR' A
#
# COMPACT_ATOMS: atom_id res chain seq x y z
N MET A 1 -21.56 -5.97 16.31
CA MET A 1 -20.19 -6.15 15.78
C MET A 1 -19.78 -4.88 15.04
N LYS A 2 -18.72 -4.16 15.47
CA LYS A 2 -18.24 -2.97 14.75
C LYS A 2 -17.48 -3.40 13.50
N GLN A 3 -18.09 -3.26 12.33
CA GLN A 3 -17.38 -3.46 11.07
C GLN A 3 -16.34 -2.36 10.94
N ARG A 4 -15.06 -2.74 10.86
CA ARG A 4 -13.99 -1.81 10.53
C ARG A 4 -14.21 -1.32 9.10
N LEU A 5 -14.25 0.00 8.91
CA LEU A 5 -14.34 0.58 7.58
C LEU A 5 -13.19 0.07 6.72
N ARG A 6 -13.52 -0.45 5.53
CA ARG A 6 -12.53 -0.86 4.54
C ARG A 6 -11.93 0.40 3.94
N ILE A 7 -10.72 0.73 4.36
CA ILE A 7 -9.98 1.88 3.84
C ILE A 7 -9.28 1.45 2.57
N TYR A 8 -9.53 2.18 1.48
CA TYR A 8 -8.84 2.01 0.21
C TYR A 8 -7.67 2.99 0.15
N TYR A 9 -6.48 2.50 -0.17
CA TYR A 9 -5.35 3.37 -0.45
C TYR A 9 -5.51 4.04 -1.81
N THR A 10 -5.26 5.34 -1.84
CA THR A 10 -5.15 6.08 -3.10
C THR A 10 -3.93 5.61 -3.88
N GLU A 11 -3.88 5.91 -5.17
CA GLU A 11 -2.74 5.53 -6.00
C GLU A 11 -1.45 6.20 -5.54
N VAL A 12 -1.55 7.43 -5.04
CA VAL A 12 -0.44 8.17 -4.45
C VAL A 12 0.08 7.48 -3.20
N GLN A 13 -0.80 7.00 -2.32
CA GLN A 13 -0.39 6.24 -1.13
C GLN A 13 0.28 4.91 -1.49
N LYS A 14 -0.24 4.20 -2.50
CA LYS A 14 0.39 2.98 -3.01
C LYS A 14 1.75 3.24 -3.65
N ALA A 15 1.89 4.35 -4.38
CA ALA A 15 3.16 4.79 -4.96
C ALA A 15 4.20 5.08 -3.88
N LEU A 16 3.83 5.82 -2.83
CA LEU A 16 4.71 6.11 -1.69
C LEU A 16 5.13 4.83 -0.96
N MET A 17 4.20 3.90 -0.69
CA MET A 17 4.54 2.59 -0.13
C MET A 17 5.55 1.82 -0.99
N TRP A 18 5.40 1.91 -2.32
CA TRP A 18 6.28 1.30 -3.29
C TRP A 18 7.67 1.93 -3.32
N ASP A 19 7.73 3.26 -3.27
CA ASP A 19 8.98 4.01 -3.29
C ASP A 19 9.78 3.72 -2.00
N CYS A 20 9.14 3.68 -0.82
CA CYS A 20 9.78 3.26 0.44
C CYS A 20 10.26 1.79 0.40
N TRP A 21 9.45 0.87 -0.14
CA TRP A 21 9.87 -0.53 -0.30
C TRP A 21 11.09 -0.67 -1.23
N LYS A 22 11.15 0.12 -2.30
CA LYS A 22 12.28 0.12 -3.24
C LYS A 22 13.56 0.68 -2.63
N VAL A 23 13.44 1.63 -1.70
CA VAL A 23 14.57 2.18 -0.93
C VAL A 23 15.13 1.15 0.06
N GLY A 24 14.32 0.14 0.42
CA GLY A 24 14.71 -0.94 1.33
C GLY A 24 14.09 -0.81 2.72
N ASP A 25 13.13 0.10 2.91
CA ASP A 25 12.41 0.24 4.18
C ASP A 25 11.66 -1.04 4.52
N THR A 26 11.63 -1.39 5.80
CA THR A 26 10.92 -2.59 6.25
C THR A 26 9.41 -2.37 6.19
N LEU A 27 8.63 -3.45 5.97
CA LEU A 27 7.16 -3.39 5.98
C LEU A 27 6.59 -2.78 7.27
N HIS A 28 7.32 -2.90 8.38
CA HIS A 28 6.95 -2.33 9.67
C HIS A 28 7.13 -0.82 9.71
N GLU A 29 8.23 -0.28 9.18
CA GLU A 29 8.47 1.16 9.11
C GLU A 29 7.50 1.84 8.15
N ILE A 30 7.26 1.23 6.98
CA ILE A 30 6.25 1.70 6.04
C ILE A 30 4.88 1.67 6.72
N GLY A 31 4.53 0.61 7.44
CA GLY A 31 3.27 0.51 8.20
C GLY A 31 3.09 1.61 9.24
N LYS A 32 4.16 1.93 9.99
CA LYS A 32 4.15 3.04 10.96
C LYS A 32 3.90 4.38 10.30
N LEU A 33 4.49 4.62 9.12
CA LEU A 33 4.32 5.87 8.37
C LEU A 33 2.87 6.13 7.96
N PHE A 34 2.11 5.06 7.72
CA PHE A 34 0.69 5.13 7.38
C PHE A 34 -0.25 4.91 8.57
N ASP A 35 0.27 4.70 9.79
CA ASP A 35 -0.50 4.30 10.98
C ASP A 35 -1.36 3.04 10.74
N ARG A 36 -0.75 2.02 10.09
CA ARG A 36 -1.45 0.83 9.60
C ARG A 36 -0.64 -0.45 9.83
N PRO A 37 -1.32 -1.60 9.98
CA PRO A 37 -0.65 -2.87 10.13
C PRO A 37 0.10 -3.25 8.85
N HIS A 38 1.35 -3.69 9.02
CA HIS A 38 2.27 -4.10 7.94
C HIS A 38 1.70 -5.23 7.05
N THR A 39 0.77 -6.04 7.57
CA THR A 39 0.07 -7.11 6.85
C THR A 39 -0.69 -6.60 5.63
N PHE A 40 -1.20 -5.36 5.66
CA PHE A 40 -1.87 -4.76 4.51
C PHE A 40 -0.90 -4.42 3.39
N ILE A 41 0.28 -3.90 3.74
CA ILE A 41 1.35 -3.57 2.78
C ILE A 41 1.86 -4.86 2.13
N HIS A 42 2.08 -5.90 2.93
CA HIS A 42 2.43 -7.23 2.42
C HIS A 42 1.38 -7.75 1.42
N THR A 43 0.09 -7.61 1.73
CA THR A 43 -1.00 -8.04 0.83
C THR A 43 -0.99 -7.24 -0.49
N ILE A 44 -0.72 -5.94 -0.44
CA ILE A 44 -0.65 -5.09 -1.65
C ILE A 44 0.58 -5.43 -2.49
N LEU A 45 1.75 -5.58 -1.87
CA LEU A 45 3.00 -5.92 -2.57
C LEU A 45 2.94 -7.34 -3.15
N SER A 46 2.42 -8.30 -2.39
CA SER A 46 2.22 -9.69 -2.81
C SER A 46 1.19 -9.79 -3.95
N ALA A 47 0.07 -9.07 -3.87
CA ALA A 47 -0.93 -9.04 -4.95
C ALA A 47 -0.40 -8.42 -6.24
N THR A 48 0.62 -7.55 -6.15
CA THR A 48 1.27 -6.95 -7.33
C THR A 48 2.58 -7.65 -7.71
N GLY A 49 2.96 -8.71 -7.00
CA GLY A 49 4.14 -9.53 -7.31
C GLY A 49 5.47 -8.78 -7.30
N GLY A 50 5.57 -7.66 -6.57
CA GLY A 50 6.77 -6.82 -6.65
C GLY A 50 6.86 -5.97 -7.93
N ILE A 51 5.73 -5.69 -8.59
CA ILE A 51 5.64 -4.74 -9.70
C ILE A 51 4.82 -3.53 -9.23
N ARG A 52 5.23 -2.31 -9.60
CA ARG A 52 4.47 -1.09 -9.27
C ARG A 52 3.09 -1.16 -9.95
N PRO A 53 1.96 -1.06 -9.22
CA PRO A 53 0.65 -1.06 -9.84
C PRO A 53 0.54 0.13 -10.82
N PRO A 54 0.03 -0.08 -12.05
CA PRO A 54 -0.22 1.02 -12.96
C PRO A 54 -1.27 1.95 -12.37
N ALA A 55 -1.11 3.26 -12.58
CA ALA A 55 -2.12 4.25 -12.20
C ALA A 55 -3.42 3.97 -12.99
N ARG A 56 -4.45 3.49 -12.30
CA ARG A 56 -5.83 3.33 -12.75
C ARG A 56 -6.44 4.72 -12.98
N ARG A 57 -6.23 5.24 -14.17
CA ARG A 57 -6.99 6.38 -14.68
C ARG A 57 -8.39 5.88 -15.11
N ARG A 58 -9.44 6.35 -14.42
CA ARG A 58 -10.82 6.18 -14.92
C ARG A 58 -10.93 6.96 -16.24
N SER A 59 -11.43 6.34 -17.32
CA SER A 59 -11.81 7.10 -18.51
C SER A 59 -12.91 8.08 -18.09
N ARG A 60 -12.79 9.32 -18.55
CA ARG A 60 -13.72 10.39 -18.20
C ARG A 60 -15.03 10.24 -18.97
#